data_AF-A0A5J4ZEW0-F1
#
_entry.id   AF-A0A5J4ZEW0-F1
#
_cell.length_a   1.000
_cell.length_b   1.000
_cell.length_c   1.000
_cell.angle_alpha   90.00
_cell.angle_beta   90.00
_cell.angle_gamma   90.00
#
_symmetry.space_group_name_H-M   'P 1'
#
loop_
_entity.id
_entity.type
_entity.pdbx_description
1 polymer ?
#
loop_
_entity_poly.entity_id
_entity_poly.type
_entity_poly.pdbx_seq_one_letter_code
_entity_poly.pdbx_strand_id
1 'polypeptide(L)'
;MAESFVFDIAENVLGKLGSVALREIRLARGVKSELAKLKDTLLTIKVVLLDAEEQQRTNDRVSIWLRKLEAIFYDADDVFDEFGYEALQQEVAYRGTTMEKVKKVILKEKGFYSTWI
;
A
#
# COMPACT_ATOMS: atom_id res chain seq x y z
N MET A 1 16.05 -16.62 -14.16
CA MET A 1 16.03 -15.17 -14.46
C MET A 1 14.65 -14.56 -14.29
N ALA A 2 13.56 -15.16 -14.80
CA ALA A 2 12.20 -14.64 -14.59
C ALA A 2 11.68 -14.83 -13.13
N GLU A 3 12.17 -15.83 -12.39
CA GLU A 3 11.72 -16.12 -11.01
C GLU A 3 12.20 -15.10 -9.98
N SER A 4 13.48 -14.69 -10.08
CA SER A 4 14.02 -13.59 -9.27
C SER A 4 13.18 -12.33 -9.44
N PHE A 5 12.71 -12.05 -10.66
CA PHE A 5 11.87 -10.89 -10.92
C PHE A 5 10.49 -10.98 -10.24
N VAL A 6 9.80 -12.12 -10.34
CA VAL A 6 8.49 -12.32 -9.67
C VAL A 6 8.63 -12.28 -8.15
N PHE A 7 9.74 -12.84 -7.63
CA PHE A 7 10.06 -12.78 -6.21
C PHE A 7 10.30 -11.34 -5.72
N ASP A 8 11.06 -10.55 -6.48
CA ASP A 8 11.33 -9.15 -6.15
C ASP A 8 10.05 -8.31 -6.14
N ILE A 9 9.12 -8.54 -7.09
CA ILE A 9 7.81 -7.87 -7.09
C ILE A 9 6.97 -8.32 -5.88
N ALA A 10 6.98 -9.61 -5.55
CA ALA A 10 6.26 -10.13 -4.38
C ALA A 10 6.73 -9.48 -3.07
N GLU A 11 8.04 -9.32 -2.90
CA GLU A 11 8.63 -8.60 -1.76
C GLU A 11 8.22 -7.13 -1.73
N ASN A 12 8.21 -6.44 -2.87
CA ASN A 12 7.77 -5.05 -2.97
C ASN A 12 6.30 -4.89 -2.53
N VAL A 13 5.42 -5.75 -3.04
CA VAL A 13 3.99 -5.76 -2.69
C VAL A 13 3.80 -6.07 -1.20
N LEU A 14 4.53 -7.02 -0.63
CA LEU A 14 4.53 -7.31 0.81
C LEU A 14 4.99 -6.11 1.65
N GLY A 15 6.01 -5.37 1.18
CA GLY A 15 6.50 -4.15 1.81
C GLY A 15 5.45 -3.04 1.81
N LYS A 16 4.82 -2.78 0.65
CA LYS A 16 3.73 -1.80 0.51
C LYS A 16 2.54 -2.17 1.39
N LEU A 17 2.16 -3.45 1.44
CA LEU A 17 1.11 -3.97 2.32
C LEU A 17 1.40 -3.66 3.80
N GLY A 18 2.65 -3.88 4.24
CA GLY A 18 3.08 -3.54 5.60
C GLY A 18 2.97 -2.05 5.91
N SER A 19 3.37 -1.20 4.97
CA SER A 19 3.23 0.26 5.08
C SER A 19 1.78 0.71 5.20
N VAL A 20 0.90 0.17 4.35
CA VAL A 20 -0.55 0.42 4.41
C VAL A 20 -1.09 -0.03 5.76
N ALA A 21 -0.75 -1.23 6.23
CA ALA A 21 -1.19 -1.75 7.53
C ALA A 21 -0.81 -0.83 8.71
N LEU A 22 0.41 -0.27 8.69
CA LEU A 22 0.93 0.62 9.71
C LEU A 22 0.29 2.02 9.65
N ARG A 23 0.07 2.56 8.44
CA ARG A 23 -0.56 3.87 8.25
C ARG A 23 -2.03 3.87 8.67
N GLU A 24 -2.68 2.72 8.55
CA GLU A 24 -4.12 2.59 8.66
C GLU A 24 -4.59 1.81 9.90
N ILE A 25 -3.99 2.08 11.07
CA ILE A 25 -4.48 1.55 12.36
C ILE A 25 -5.99 1.84 12.59
N ARG A 26 -6.55 2.82 11.87
CA ARG A 26 -7.95 3.25 11.87
C ARG A 26 -8.91 2.44 10.97
N LEU A 27 -8.43 1.50 10.16
CA LEU A 27 -9.31 0.73 9.27
C LEU A 27 -10.31 -0.15 10.03
N ALA A 28 -11.49 -0.32 9.44
CA ALA A 28 -12.53 -1.21 9.92
C ALA A 28 -12.00 -2.64 10.07
N ARG A 29 -12.51 -3.38 11.06
CA ARG A 29 -12.08 -4.75 11.40
C ARG A 29 -12.06 -5.70 10.19
N GLY A 30 -12.99 -5.52 9.24
CA GLY A 30 -13.04 -6.30 8.00
C GLY A 30 -11.83 -6.09 7.09
N VAL A 31 -11.32 -4.86 6.98
CA VAL A 31 -10.17 -4.57 6.12
C VAL A 31 -8.88 -5.15 6.72
N LYS A 32 -8.73 -5.09 8.05
CA LYS A 32 -7.60 -5.75 8.74
C LYS A 32 -7.57 -7.27 8.51
N SER A 33 -8.73 -7.93 8.51
CA SER A 33 -8.80 -9.36 8.23
C SER A 33 -8.45 -9.70 6.78
N GLU A 34 -8.90 -8.90 5.81
CA GLU A 34 -8.52 -9.12 4.40
C GLU A 34 -7.03 -8.84 4.16
N LEU A 35 -6.46 -7.81 4.81
CA LEU A 35 -5.03 -7.52 4.75
C LEU A 35 -4.18 -8.68 5.30
N ALA A 36 -4.64 -9.32 6.38
CA ALA A 36 -3.97 -10.47 6.98
C ALA A 36 -4.04 -11.71 6.06
N LYS A 37 -5.20 -12.00 5.47
CA LYS A 37 -5.35 -13.09 4.48
C LYS A 37 -4.45 -12.87 3.26
N LEU A 38 -4.36 -11.63 2.79
CA LEU A 38 -3.51 -11.27 1.65
C LEU A 38 -2.04 -11.49 2.00
N LYS A 39 -1.60 -11.08 3.20
CA LYS A 39 -0.25 -11.36 3.68
C LYS A 39 0.06 -12.86 3.72
N ASP A 40 -0.82 -13.68 4.29
CA ASP A 40 -0.61 -15.14 4.35
C ASP A 40 -0.55 -15.78 2.95
N THR A 41 -1.38 -15.28 2.03
CA THR A 41 -1.37 -15.71 0.63
C THR A 41 -0.04 -15.38 -0.05
N LEU A 42 0.46 -14.15 0.12
CA LEU A 42 1.74 -13.70 -0.44
C LEU A 42 2.93 -14.49 0.13
N LEU A 43 2.92 -14.79 1.43
CA LEU A 43 3.93 -15.65 2.05
C LEU A 43 3.90 -17.07 1.50
N THR A 44 2.70 -17.63 1.28
CA THR A 44 2.54 -18.94 0.65
C THR A 44 3.10 -18.95 -0.77
N ILE A 45 2.79 -17.91 -1.55
CA ILE A 45 3.33 -17.74 -2.91
C ILE A 45 4.85 -17.67 -2.88
N LYS A 46 5.44 -16.92 -1.93
CA LYS A 46 6.90 -16.82 -1.77
C LYS A 46 7.56 -18.18 -1.55
N VAL A 47 6.97 -19.04 -0.71
CA VAL A 47 7.47 -20.40 -0.48
C VAL A 47 7.37 -21.24 -1.75
N VAL A 48 6.24 -21.19 -2.45
CA VAL A 48 6.04 -21.93 -3.72
C VAL A 48 7.00 -21.43 -4.82
N LEU A 49 7.33 -20.14 -4.84
CA LEU A 49 8.31 -19.56 -5.77
C LEU A 49 9.73 -20.07 -5.51
N LEU A 50 10.12 -20.21 -4.24
CA LEU A 50 11.41 -20.81 -3.86
C LEU A 50 11.49 -22.28 -4.29
N ASP A 51 10.42 -23.05 -4.09
CA ASP A 51 10.33 -24.44 -4.55
C ASP A 51 10.31 -24.56 -6.08
N ALA A 52 9.73 -23.57 -6.77
CA ALA A 52 9.69 -23.50 -8.22
C ALA A 52 11.08 -23.23 -8.83
N GLU A 53 11.91 -22.41 -8.19
CA GLU A 53 13.28 -22.11 -8.64
C GLU A 53 14.17 -23.37 -8.71
N GLU A 54 13.99 -24.32 -7.79
CA GLU A 54 14.68 -25.62 -7.87
C GLU A 54 14.17 -26.49 -9.02
N GLN A 55 12.89 -26.37 -9.40
CA GLN A 55 12.23 -27.23 -10.39
C GLN A 55 12.15 -26.62 -11.80
N GLN A 56 12.46 -25.33 -11.97
CA GLN A 56 12.28 -24.62 -13.25
C GLN A 56 13.13 -25.20 -14.39
N ARG A 57 14.29 -25.79 -14.08
CA ARG A 57 15.20 -26.33 -15.09
C ARG A 57 14.63 -27.51 -15.88
N THR A 58 13.58 -28.16 -15.38
CA THR A 58 13.06 -29.42 -15.95
C THR A 58 11.58 -29.36 -16.33
N ASN A 59 10.87 -28.25 -16.05
CA ASN A 59 9.42 -28.19 -16.21
C ASN A 59 8.92 -26.86 -16.80
N ASP A 60 8.67 -26.85 -18.11
CA ASP A 60 8.14 -25.68 -18.84
C ASP A 60 6.78 -25.17 -18.30
N ARG A 61 6.01 -26.01 -17.60
CA ARG A 61 4.73 -25.60 -16.99
C ARG A 61 4.94 -24.59 -15.86
N VAL A 62 6.08 -24.66 -15.17
CA VAL A 62 6.46 -23.72 -14.12
C VAL A 62 6.65 -22.32 -14.72
N SER A 63 7.32 -22.21 -15.87
CA SER A 63 7.50 -20.93 -16.57
C SER A 63 6.17 -20.27 -16.97
N ILE A 64 5.19 -21.05 -17.45
CA ILE A 64 3.87 -20.51 -17.81
C ILE A 64 3.12 -19.99 -16.59
N TRP A 65 3.15 -20.73 -15.48
CA TRP A 65 2.47 -20.32 -14.25
C TRP A 65 3.11 -19.07 -13.64
N LEU A 66 4.44 -18.96 -13.67
CA LEU A 66 5.17 -17.78 -13.20
C LEU A 66 4.81 -16.51 -13.96
N ARG A 67 4.67 -16.55 -15.28
CA ARG A 67 4.23 -15.37 -16.06
C ARG A 67 2.82 -14.92 -15.69
N LYS A 68 1.92 -15.85 -15.36
CA LYS A 68 0.57 -15.50 -14.88
C LYS A 68 0.63 -14.86 -13.51
N LEU A 69 1.50 -15.38 -12.66
CA LEU A 69 1.70 -14.85 -11.32
C LEU A 69 2.30 -13.44 -11.35
N GLU A 70 3.25 -13.19 -12.25
CA GLU A 70 3.80 -11.86 -12.53
C GLU A 70 2.71 -10.84 -12.86
N ALA A 71 1.77 -11.19 -13.75
CA ALA A 71 0.65 -10.30 -14.10
C ALA A 71 -0.23 -9.96 -12.89
N ILE A 72 -0.53 -10.95 -12.04
CA ILE A 72 -1.32 -10.74 -10.82
C ILE A 72 -0.60 -9.80 -9.84
N PHE A 73 0.73 -9.91 -9.76
CA PHE A 73 1.53 -9.05 -8.91
C PHE A 73 1.56 -7.60 -9.40
N TYR A 74 1.60 -7.38 -10.70
CA TYR A 74 1.47 -6.04 -11.28
C TYR A 74 0.11 -5.41 -10.94
N ASP A 75 -0.98 -6.15 -11.15
CA ASP A 75 -2.32 -5.67 -10.80
C ASP A 75 -2.42 -5.31 -9.30
N ALA A 76 -1.79 -6.09 -8.44
CA ALA A 76 -1.75 -5.82 -7.00
C ALA A 76 -0.93 -4.56 -6.68
N ASP A 77 0.23 -4.39 -7.31
CA ASP A 77 1.11 -3.23 -7.09
C ASP A 77 0.41 -1.91 -7.46
N ASP A 78 -0.32 -1.89 -8.58
CA ASP A 78 -1.11 -0.75 -9.04
C ASP A 78 -2.19 -0.36 -8.01
N VAL A 79 -2.91 -1.34 -7.46
CA VAL A 79 -3.91 -1.11 -6.41
C VAL A 79 -3.28 -0.54 -5.13
N PHE A 80 -2.09 -1.00 -4.74
CA PHE A 80 -1.39 -0.45 -3.58
C PHE A 80 -0.90 0.98 -3.81
N ASP A 81 -0.48 1.32 -5.02
CA ASP A 81 -0.08 2.67 -5.38
C ASP A 81 -1.26 3.64 -5.40
N GLU A 82 -2.42 3.21 -5.93
CA GLU A 82 -3.67 3.97 -5.84
C GLU A 82 -4.05 4.24 -4.38
N PHE A 83 -4.00 3.21 -3.53
CA PHE A 83 -4.26 3.35 -2.10
C PHE A 83 -3.24 4.27 -1.41
N GLY A 84 -1.97 4.21 -1.84
CA GLY A 84 -0.91 5.12 -1.45
C GLY A 84 -1.25 6.57 -1.75
N TYR A 85 -1.70 6.83 -2.97
CA TYR A 85 -2.05 8.14 -3.50
C TYR A 85 -3.29 8.73 -2.84
N GLU A 86 -4.36 7.95 -2.67
CA GLU A 86 -5.59 8.40 -2.00
C GLU A 86 -5.35 8.83 -0.55
N ALA A 87 -4.54 8.05 0.20
CA ALA A 87 -4.21 8.41 1.57
C ALA A 87 -3.40 9.72 1.65
N LEU A 88 -2.48 9.95 0.72
CA LEU A 88 -1.75 11.21 0.61
C LEU A 88 -2.71 12.37 0.29
N GLN A 89 -3.67 12.18 -0.62
CA GLN A 89 -4.69 13.18 -0.91
C GLN A 89 -5.52 13.53 0.33
N GLN A 90 -5.95 12.52 1.10
CA GLN A 90 -6.69 12.76 2.35
C GLN A 90 -5.86 13.55 3.37
N GLU A 91 -4.57 13.23 3.53
CA GLU A 91 -3.70 13.96 4.45
C GLU A 91 -3.54 15.43 4.03
N VAL A 92 -3.30 15.69 2.74
CA VAL A 92 -3.16 17.05 2.21
C VAL A 92 -4.46 17.84 2.37
N ALA A 93 -5.62 17.23 2.06
CA ALA A 93 -6.91 17.86 2.25
C ALA A 93 -7.19 18.19 3.73
N TYR A 94 -6.87 17.27 4.65
CA TYR A 94 -7.01 17.49 6.08
C TYR A 94 -6.10 18.62 6.59
N ARG A 95 -4.84 18.66 6.15
CA ARG A 95 -3.91 19.76 6.49
C ARG A 95 -4.40 21.11 5.95
N GLY A 96 -4.90 21.15 4.72
CA GLY A 96 -5.46 22.36 4.11
C GLY A 96 -6.64 22.94 4.89
N THR A 97 -7.60 22.10 5.26
CA THR A 97 -8.76 22.53 6.08
C THR A 97 -8.36 22.98 7.49
N THR A 98 -7.35 22.35 8.09
CA THR A 98 -6.81 22.75 9.39
C THR A 98 -6.15 24.13 9.32
N MET A 99 -5.36 24.38 8.27
CA MET A 99 -4.70 25.66 8.05
C MET A 99 -5.72 26.80 7.88
N GLU A 100 -6.83 26.55 7.18
CA GLU A 100 -7.88 27.54 6.97
C GLU A 100 -8.64 27.88 8.27
N LYS A 101 -8.85 26.89 9.14
CA LYS A 101 -9.41 27.10 10.48
C LYS A 101 -8.45 27.90 11.36
N VAL A 102 -7.15 27.58 11.35
CA VAL A 102 -6.12 28.30 12.11
C VAL A 102 -6.04 29.76 11.67
N LYS A 103 -6.04 30.04 10.36
CA LYS A 103 -6.07 31.42 9.83
C LYS A 103 -7.29 32.19 10.31
N LYS A 104 -8.49 31.59 10.28
CA LYS A 104 -9.72 32.24 10.77
C LYS A 104 -9.64 32.57 12.26
N VAL A 105 -9.07 31.68 13.08
CA VAL A 105 -8.87 31.94 14.51
C VAL A 105 -7.91 33.10 14.74
N ILE A 106 -6.76 33.11 14.07
CA ILE A 106 -5.76 34.19 14.18
C ILE A 106 -6.34 35.53 13.72
N LEU A 107 -7.11 35.55 12.62
CA LEU A 107 -7.74 36.76 12.12
C LEU A 107 -8.83 37.28 13.08
N LYS A 108 -9.62 36.39 13.67
CA LYS A 108 -10.62 36.75 14.69
C LYS A 108 -9.96 37.33 15.93
N GLU A 109 -8.84 36.77 16.36
CA GLU A 109 -8.07 37.26 17.51
C GLU A 109 -7.44 38.62 17.22
N LYS A 110 -6.80 38.80 16.06
CA LYS A 110 -6.24 40.11 15.64
C LYS A 110 -7.30 41.20 15.47
N GLY A 111 -8.47 40.87 14.91
CA GLY A 111 -9.59 41.81 14.79
C GLY A 111 -10.25 42.15 16.13
N PHE A 112 -10.16 41.25 17.12
CA PHE A 112 -10.61 41.52 18.48
C PHE A 112 -9.74 42.62 19.12
N TYR A 113 -8.41 42.55 18.98
CA TYR A 113 -7.50 43.56 19.54
C TYR A 113 -7.60 44.93 18.85
N SER A 114 -7.96 45.00 17.56
CA SER A 114 -8.10 46.29 16.85
C SER A 114 -9.37 47.07 17.19
N THR A 115 -10.31 46.47 17.92
CA THR A 115 -11.57 47.14 18.32
C THR A 115 -11.45 47.81 19.71
N TRP A 116 -10.36 47.53 20.42
CA TRP A 116 -10.10 48.01 21.79
C TRP A 116 -8.95 49.04 21.87
N ILE A 117 -8.49 49.55 20.73
CA ILE A 117 -7.50 50.64 20.58
C ILE A 117 -8.18 51.76 19.79
#